data_AF-A0A559L4P2-F1
#
_entry.id   AF-A0A559L4P2-F1
#
_cell.length_a   1.000
_cell.length_b   1.000
_cell.length_c   1.000
_cell.angle_alpha   90.00
_cell.angle_beta   90.00
_cell.angle_gamma   90.00
#
_symmetry.space_group_name_H-M   'P 1'
#
loop_
_entity.id
_entity.type
_entity.pdbx_description
1 polymer ?
#
loop_
_entity_poly.entity_id
_entity_poly.type
_entity_poly.pdbx_seq_one_letter_code
_entity_poly.pdbx_strand_id
1 'polypeptide(L)'
;MQGTWNLHNALQVHVDKDLKNEPPFLLLTSSVSGTVDTATESNYCSANGFLDAFARWHRSRGQACVAVGLGMISEVGCQHENPEIESLLLLKSIQPLNEDAFLQIIDLALNNEQDGRIDDEHLLTGLESSAIRELSAQGFDVTSHGVLNESRSSILLASVLAEKESQDVTSQHGHAVVVSAAEWFTSIPSTLSPAFAQVADSDTLRIAIMQLIKTRFSNLILVAIDQISEEKPLPSFGVDIMIASEFRSWLWTVLRIDIPFLDIMSTKTSLGVLAELVKGKL
;
A
#
# COMPACT_ATOMS: atom_id res chain seq x y z
N MET A 1 13.42 -22.86 5.95
CA MET A 1 12.43 -23.47 6.88
C MET A 1 13.09 -24.17 8.07
N GLN A 2 13.69 -25.37 7.92
CA GLN A 2 14.23 -26.10 9.09
C GLN A 2 15.34 -25.34 9.84
N GLY A 3 16.22 -24.64 9.13
CA GLY A 3 17.26 -23.81 9.74
C GLY A 3 16.69 -22.70 10.64
N THR A 4 15.66 -22.00 10.15
CA THR A 4 14.92 -20.97 10.91
C THR A 4 14.34 -21.53 12.21
N TRP A 5 13.71 -22.72 12.13
CA TRP A 5 13.13 -23.37 13.31
C TRP A 5 14.19 -23.80 14.32
N ASN A 6 15.31 -24.33 13.84
CA ASN A 6 16.44 -24.71 14.69
C ASN A 6 17.04 -23.48 15.40
N LEU A 7 17.19 -22.36 14.70
CA LEU A 7 17.69 -21.12 15.27
C LEU A 7 16.75 -20.55 16.34
N HIS A 8 15.44 -20.55 16.06
CA HIS A 8 14.42 -20.18 17.07
C HIS A 8 14.55 -21.02 18.34
N ASN A 9 14.59 -22.35 18.21
CA ASN A 9 14.72 -23.24 19.36
C ASN A 9 16.02 -22.98 20.16
N ALA A 10 17.13 -22.73 19.46
CA ALA A 10 18.40 -22.41 20.10
C ALA A 10 18.33 -21.08 20.89
N LEU A 11 17.67 -20.06 20.34
CA LEU A 11 17.48 -18.77 20.99
C LEU A 11 16.55 -18.88 22.22
N GLN A 12 15.46 -19.64 22.13
CA GLN A 12 14.55 -19.85 23.27
C GLN A 12 15.25 -20.46 24.49
N VAL A 13 16.22 -21.35 24.29
CA VAL A 13 16.98 -22.00 25.38
C VAL A 13 17.88 -21.01 26.16
N HIS A 14 18.24 -19.87 25.56
CA HIS A 14 19.17 -18.90 26.15
C HIS A 14 18.47 -17.69 26.78
N VAL A 15 17.23 -17.37 26.39
CA VAL A 15 16.44 -16.26 26.96
C VAL A 15 16.14 -16.45 28.45
N ASP A 16 16.05 -17.70 28.94
CA ASP A 16 15.75 -18.00 30.34
C ASP A 16 16.93 -17.85 31.31
N LYS A 17 18.17 -17.62 30.84
CA LYS A 17 19.38 -17.70 31.69
C LYS A 17 20.06 -16.38 32.02
N ASP A 18 19.88 -15.32 31.22
CA ASP A 18 20.53 -14.03 31.46
C ASP A 18 19.51 -12.87 31.42
N LEU A 19 18.91 -12.57 32.58
CA LEU A 19 17.93 -11.51 32.86
C LEU A 19 18.43 -10.05 32.63
N LYS A 20 19.51 -9.85 31.87
CA LYS A 20 20.11 -8.54 31.57
C LYS A 20 20.36 -8.27 30.09
N ASN A 21 20.12 -9.23 29.21
CA ASN A 21 20.37 -9.05 27.79
C ASN A 21 19.09 -8.62 27.06
N GLU A 22 19.24 -7.67 26.13
CA GLU A 22 18.20 -7.33 25.16
C GLU A 22 17.66 -8.61 24.49
N PRO A 23 16.36 -8.69 24.18
CA PRO A 23 15.81 -9.86 23.51
C PRO A 23 16.55 -10.06 22.17
N PRO A 24 16.97 -11.29 21.85
CA PRO A 24 17.65 -11.55 20.59
C PRO A 24 16.72 -11.20 19.43
N PHE A 25 17.15 -10.28 18.56
CA PHE A 25 16.45 -9.99 17.32
C PHE A 25 16.79 -11.07 16.28
N LEU A 26 15.83 -11.34 15.39
CA LEU A 26 16.02 -12.29 14.31
C LEU A 26 15.73 -11.62 12.96
N LEU A 27 16.76 -11.44 12.15
CA LEU A 27 16.60 -10.97 10.77
C LEU A 27 16.57 -12.17 9.82
N LEU A 28 15.52 -12.24 9.01
CA LEU A 28 15.32 -13.28 8.01
C LEU A 28 15.46 -12.69 6.61
N THR A 29 16.39 -13.21 5.83
CA THR A 29 16.53 -12.87 4.42
C THR A 29 15.47 -13.63 3.62
N SER A 30 14.38 -12.94 3.30
CA SER A 30 13.31 -13.40 2.41
C SER A 30 13.53 -12.84 1.01
N SER A 31 12.55 -13.01 0.12
CA SER A 31 12.58 -12.49 -1.25
C SER A 31 11.24 -11.89 -1.63
N VAL A 32 11.28 -10.87 -2.49
CA VAL A 32 10.09 -10.31 -3.15
C VAL A 32 9.22 -11.39 -3.81
N SER A 33 9.84 -12.45 -4.35
CA SER A 33 9.15 -13.61 -4.93
C SER A 33 8.20 -14.33 -3.96
N GLY A 34 8.41 -14.22 -2.64
CA GLY A 34 7.48 -14.77 -1.64
C GLY A 34 6.14 -14.03 -1.57
N THR A 35 6.09 -12.81 -2.13
CA THR A 35 4.89 -11.96 -2.17
C THR A 35 4.29 -11.87 -3.55
N VAL A 36 5.12 -11.60 -4.57
CA VAL A 36 4.62 -11.33 -5.92
C VAL A 36 4.45 -12.61 -6.75
N ASP A 37 4.75 -13.77 -6.17
CA ASP A 37 4.73 -15.11 -6.78
C ASP A 37 5.43 -15.17 -8.14
N THR A 38 6.59 -15.82 -8.15
CA THR A 38 7.36 -16.00 -9.38
C THR A 38 7.00 -17.33 -10.03
N ALA A 39 6.48 -17.28 -11.27
CA ALA A 39 6.20 -18.47 -12.07
C ALA A 39 7.44 -19.38 -12.14
N THR A 40 7.23 -20.70 -12.02
CA THR A 40 8.25 -21.77 -11.95
C THR A 40 9.08 -21.86 -10.65
N GLU A 41 8.88 -20.95 -9.70
CA GLU A 41 9.63 -20.90 -8.44
C GLU A 41 8.77 -21.20 -7.20
N SER A 42 7.71 -22.01 -7.32
CA SER A 42 6.76 -22.26 -6.22
C SER A 42 7.42 -22.73 -4.92
N ASN A 43 8.44 -23.59 -5.00
CA ASN A 43 9.19 -24.04 -3.83
C ASN A 43 9.94 -22.87 -3.16
N TYR A 44 10.51 -21.96 -3.95
CA TYR A 44 11.20 -20.78 -3.45
C TYR A 44 10.20 -19.77 -2.86
N CYS A 45 9.10 -19.49 -3.56
CA CYS A 45 8.03 -18.60 -3.10
C CYS A 45 7.44 -19.10 -1.78
N SER A 46 7.13 -20.40 -1.67
CA SER A 46 6.60 -21.00 -0.44
C SER A 46 7.60 -20.96 0.73
N ALA A 47 8.90 -21.14 0.47
CA ALA A 47 9.92 -21.05 1.50
C ALA A 47 10.08 -19.62 2.03
N ASN A 48 9.97 -18.61 1.16
CA ASN A 48 10.01 -17.20 1.55
C ASN A 48 8.72 -16.77 2.25
N GLY A 49 7.55 -17.18 1.75
CA GLY A 49 6.27 -16.95 2.44
C GLY A 49 6.24 -17.57 3.85
N PHE A 50 6.93 -18.71 4.06
CA PHE A 50 7.15 -19.23 5.42
C PHE A 50 7.97 -18.28 6.28
N LEU A 51 9.03 -17.66 5.77
CA LEU A 51 9.87 -16.72 6.54
C LEU A 51 9.06 -15.46 6.92
N ASP A 52 8.27 -14.94 5.98
CA ASP A 52 7.43 -13.77 6.21
C ASP A 52 6.37 -14.06 7.29
N ALA A 53 5.68 -15.19 7.18
CA ALA A 53 4.71 -15.63 8.19
C ALA A 53 5.37 -15.96 9.54
N PHE A 54 6.60 -16.48 9.52
CA PHE A 54 7.37 -16.78 10.72
C PHE A 54 7.74 -15.49 11.48
N ALA A 55 8.16 -14.43 10.77
CA ALA A 55 8.43 -13.13 11.38
C ALA A 55 7.16 -12.56 12.05
N ARG A 56 6.02 -12.61 11.36
CA ARG A 56 4.71 -12.21 11.93
C ARG A 56 4.39 -12.99 13.20
N TRP A 57 4.58 -14.30 13.17
CA TRP A 57 4.33 -15.17 14.32
C TRP A 57 5.24 -14.81 15.50
N HIS A 58 6.52 -14.54 15.26
CA HIS A 58 7.48 -14.14 16.30
C HIS A 58 7.08 -12.81 16.95
N ARG A 59 6.72 -11.81 16.15
CA ARG A 59 6.25 -10.50 16.64
C ARG A 59 4.92 -10.58 17.39
N SER A 60 4.01 -11.46 16.96
CA SER A 60 2.75 -11.71 17.69
C SER A 60 2.98 -12.23 19.12
N ARG A 61 4.18 -12.78 19.41
CA ARG A 61 4.62 -13.23 20.74
C ARG A 61 5.47 -12.18 21.48
N GLY A 62 5.55 -10.96 20.95
CA GLY A 62 6.38 -9.88 21.50
C GLY A 62 7.88 -10.09 21.30
N GLN A 63 8.29 -10.94 20.34
CA GLN A 63 9.68 -11.23 20.07
C GLN A 63 10.13 -10.53 18.78
N ALA A 64 11.22 -9.77 18.84
CA ALA A 64 11.76 -9.03 17.70
C ALA A 64 12.13 -9.98 16.54
N CYS A 65 11.58 -9.72 15.36
CA CYS A 65 11.89 -10.42 14.13
C CYS A 65 11.39 -9.64 12.93
N VAL A 66 12.20 -9.59 11.89
CA VAL A 66 11.86 -9.00 10.61
C VAL A 66 12.28 -9.92 9.48
N ALA A 67 11.38 -10.13 8.52
CA ALA A 67 11.69 -10.68 7.22
C ALA A 67 11.96 -9.52 6.26
N VAL A 68 13.06 -9.57 5.52
CA VAL A 68 13.36 -8.61 4.46
C VAL A 68 13.13 -9.32 3.14
N GLY A 69 12.05 -8.98 2.44
CA GLY A 69 11.70 -9.48 1.11
C GLY A 69 12.59 -8.83 0.07
N LEU A 70 13.80 -9.38 -0.10
CA LEU A 70 14.82 -8.82 -0.96
C LEU A 70 14.46 -8.94 -2.45
N GLY A 71 14.63 -7.84 -3.17
CA GLY A 71 14.77 -7.84 -4.63
C GLY A 71 16.08 -8.49 -5.10
N MET A 72 16.34 -8.43 -6.39
CA MET A 72 17.60 -8.88 -6.96
C MET A 72 18.76 -8.04 -6.42
N ILE A 73 19.89 -8.65 -6.04
CA ILE A 73 21.10 -7.94 -5.62
C ILE A 73 22.11 -8.02 -6.76
N SER A 74 22.46 -6.89 -7.36
CA SER A 74 23.21 -6.84 -8.63
C SER A 74 24.69 -7.21 -8.49
N GLU A 75 25.27 -7.07 -7.30
CA GLU A 75 26.72 -7.14 -7.08
C GLU A 75 27.19 -8.40 -6.34
N VAL A 76 26.26 -9.18 -5.75
CA VAL A 76 26.59 -10.33 -4.89
C VAL A 76 25.54 -11.45 -5.04
N GLY A 77 25.99 -12.70 -5.21
CA GLY A 77 25.14 -13.90 -5.13
C GLY A 77 25.06 -14.72 -6.43
N CYS A 78 24.33 -15.83 -6.39
CA CYS A 78 24.22 -16.80 -7.50
C CYS A 78 23.55 -16.25 -8.78
N GLN A 79 22.89 -15.09 -8.70
CA GLN A 79 22.20 -14.46 -9.83
C GLN A 79 23.12 -13.53 -10.64
N HIS A 80 24.20 -13.00 -10.05
CA HIS A 80 25.22 -12.23 -10.76
C HIS A 80 25.93 -13.08 -11.84
N GLU A 81 26.00 -14.39 -11.62
CA GLU A 81 26.66 -15.33 -12.55
C GLU A 81 25.84 -15.61 -13.82
N ASN A 82 24.58 -15.14 -13.92
CA ASN A 82 23.71 -15.48 -15.04
C ASN A 82 22.96 -14.25 -15.63
N PRO A 83 23.49 -13.62 -16.69
CA PRO A 83 22.93 -12.39 -17.28
C PRO A 83 21.53 -12.56 -17.90
N GLU A 84 21.12 -13.81 -18.19
CA GLU A 84 19.75 -14.11 -18.64
C GLU A 84 18.71 -13.96 -17.53
N ILE A 85 19.11 -14.18 -16.27
CA ILE A 85 18.21 -14.03 -15.10
C ILE A 85 17.98 -12.54 -14.79
N GLU A 86 19.02 -11.72 -14.89
CA GLU A 86 18.92 -10.26 -14.70
C GLU A 86 17.96 -9.62 -15.71
N SER A 87 18.10 -9.98 -16.99
CA SER A 87 17.23 -9.46 -18.05
C SER A 87 15.78 -9.94 -17.93
N LEU A 88 15.55 -11.17 -17.44
CA LEU A 88 14.21 -11.69 -17.18
C LEU A 88 13.53 -11.05 -15.95
N LEU A 89 14.30 -10.66 -14.94
CA LEU A 89 13.79 -9.99 -13.74
C LEU A 89 13.50 -8.50 -13.96
N LEU A 90 14.32 -7.82 -14.77
CA LEU A 90 14.00 -6.46 -15.24
C LEU A 90 12.68 -6.43 -16.02
N LEU A 91 12.41 -7.47 -16.82
CA LEU A 91 11.12 -7.64 -17.52
C LEU A 91 9.94 -7.83 -16.56
N LYS A 92 10.20 -8.30 -15.32
CA LYS A 92 9.22 -8.49 -14.25
C LYS A 92 9.11 -7.27 -13.33
N SER A 93 9.70 -6.13 -13.71
CA SER A 93 9.66 -4.91 -12.89
C SER A 93 10.23 -5.12 -11.49
N ILE A 94 11.30 -5.92 -11.37
CA ILE A 94 12.09 -6.05 -10.15
C ILE A 94 13.37 -5.24 -10.33
N GLN A 95 13.54 -4.21 -9.52
CA GLN A 95 14.71 -3.34 -9.58
C GLN A 95 15.89 -4.01 -8.86
N PRO A 96 17.09 -4.06 -9.48
CA PRO A 96 18.30 -4.50 -8.79
C PRO A 96 18.69 -3.54 -7.66
N LEU A 97 19.12 -4.12 -6.55
CA LEU A 97 19.71 -3.45 -5.39
C LEU A 97 21.23 -3.62 -5.43
N ASN A 98 21.96 -2.52 -5.34
CA ASN A 98 23.40 -2.56 -5.12
C ASN A 98 23.72 -2.89 -3.66
N GLU A 99 25.00 -3.14 -3.35
CA GLU A 99 25.44 -3.48 -1.99
C GLU A 99 25.09 -2.37 -0.98
N ASP A 100 25.30 -1.11 -1.35
CA ASP A 100 25.01 0.04 -0.48
C ASP A 100 23.53 0.12 -0.12
N ALA A 101 22.62 -0.03 -1.09
CA ALA A 101 21.18 -0.04 -0.83
C ALA A 101 20.78 -1.24 0.02
N PHE A 102 21.37 -2.41 -0.23
CA PHE A 102 21.14 -3.59 0.61
C PHE A 102 21.51 -3.31 2.07
N LEU A 103 22.70 -2.77 2.34
CA LEU A 103 23.13 -2.45 3.70
C LEU A 103 22.22 -1.41 4.37
N GLN A 104 21.80 -0.37 3.64
CA GLN A 104 20.85 0.62 4.15
C GLN A 104 19.48 0.01 4.51
N ILE A 105 19.00 -0.95 3.70
CA ILE A 105 17.75 -1.66 3.99
C ILE A 105 17.89 -2.49 5.27
N ILE A 106 19.03 -3.16 5.46
CA ILE A 106 19.28 -3.91 6.69
C ILE A 106 19.33 -2.99 7.90
N ASP A 107 20.03 -1.85 7.81
CA ASP A 107 20.07 -0.85 8.90
C ASP A 107 18.67 -0.30 9.23
N LEU A 108 17.86 -0.04 8.20
CA LEU A 108 16.46 0.39 8.36
C LEU A 108 15.63 -0.69 9.06
N ALA A 109 15.76 -1.94 8.63
CA ALA A 109 15.07 -3.08 9.23
C ALA A 109 15.40 -3.21 10.71
N LEU A 110 16.68 -3.09 11.08
CA LEU A 110 17.14 -3.19 12.46
C LEU A 110 16.68 -2.01 13.33
N ASN A 111 16.62 -0.79 12.78
CA ASN A 111 16.13 0.37 13.52
C ASN A 111 14.62 0.29 13.81
N ASN A 112 13.83 -0.19 12.85
CA ASN A 112 12.38 -0.35 13.01
C ASN A 112 11.99 -1.45 14.02
N GLU A 113 12.89 -2.39 14.34
CA GLU A 113 12.64 -3.41 15.37
C GLU A 113 12.33 -2.82 16.74
N GLN A 114 12.84 -1.62 17.06
CA GLN A 114 12.66 -1.02 18.38
C GLN A 114 11.21 -0.66 18.70
N ASP A 115 10.38 -0.39 17.69
CA ASP A 115 8.98 -0.02 17.88
C ASP A 115 8.08 -1.24 18.16
N GLY A 116 8.55 -2.46 17.83
CA GLY A 116 7.89 -3.72 18.20
C GLY A 116 6.47 -3.93 17.63
N ARG A 117 6.03 -3.13 16.66
CA ARG A 117 4.69 -3.25 16.06
C ARG A 117 4.62 -4.51 15.23
N ILE A 118 3.52 -5.26 15.31
CA ILE A 118 3.37 -6.52 14.55
C ILE A 118 3.50 -6.27 13.04
N ASP A 119 2.98 -5.15 12.55
CA ASP A 119 2.90 -4.82 11.11
C ASP A 119 4.25 -4.49 10.45
N ASP A 120 5.31 -4.35 11.25
CA ASP A 120 6.68 -4.15 10.74
C ASP A 120 7.42 -5.50 10.61
N GLU A 121 6.69 -6.61 10.49
CA GLU A 121 7.29 -7.94 10.37
C GLU A 121 8.00 -8.19 9.05
N HIS A 122 7.64 -7.43 8.02
CA HIS A 122 8.09 -7.67 6.67
C HIS A 122 8.35 -6.37 5.95
N LEU A 123 9.54 -6.24 5.36
CA LEU A 123 9.90 -5.13 4.49
C LEU A 123 10.09 -5.65 3.07
N LEU A 124 9.31 -5.13 2.13
CA LEU A 124 9.39 -5.52 0.72
C LEU A 124 10.27 -4.55 -0.05
N THR A 125 11.25 -5.08 -0.78
CA THR A 125 12.22 -4.26 -1.53
C THR A 125 12.30 -4.71 -2.99
N GLY A 126 12.98 -3.90 -3.81
CA GLY A 126 13.18 -4.20 -5.23
C GLY A 126 11.91 -4.09 -6.09
N LEU A 127 10.83 -3.51 -5.57
CA LEU A 127 9.67 -3.16 -6.39
C LEU A 127 9.97 -1.91 -7.20
N GLU A 128 9.73 -2.01 -8.51
CA GLU A 128 9.88 -0.91 -9.45
C GLU A 128 8.67 0.05 -9.35
N SER A 129 8.92 1.36 -9.50
CA SER A 129 7.92 2.41 -9.23
C SER A 129 7.47 3.18 -10.48
N SER A 130 8.02 2.92 -11.67
CA SER A 130 7.77 3.64 -12.92
C SER A 130 6.31 3.61 -13.32
N ALA A 131 5.65 2.44 -13.28
CA ALA A 131 4.23 2.35 -13.58
C ALA A 131 3.38 3.18 -12.60
N ILE A 132 3.75 3.16 -11.32
CA ILE A 132 3.10 3.98 -10.28
C ILE A 132 3.32 5.47 -10.53
N ARG A 133 4.53 5.85 -10.97
CA ARG A 133 4.87 7.23 -11.34
C ARG A 133 4.11 7.70 -12.57
N GLU A 134 3.99 6.86 -13.60
CA GLU A 134 3.21 7.16 -14.80
C GLU A 134 1.74 7.40 -14.45
N LEU A 135 1.15 6.57 -13.60
CA LEU A 135 -0.20 6.78 -13.09
C LEU A 135 -0.31 8.08 -12.28
N SER A 136 0.66 8.37 -11.42
CA SER A 136 0.70 9.65 -10.70
C SER A 136 0.80 10.85 -11.64
N ALA A 137 1.58 10.75 -12.73
CA ALA A 137 1.73 11.80 -13.73
C ALA A 137 0.44 12.03 -14.55
N GLN A 138 -0.40 11.00 -14.68
CA GLN A 138 -1.74 11.09 -15.25
C GLN A 138 -2.78 11.69 -14.28
N GLY A 139 -2.38 12.02 -13.05
CA GLY A 139 -3.24 12.64 -12.04
C GLY A 139 -3.97 11.65 -11.14
N PHE A 140 -3.64 10.35 -11.19
CA PHE A 140 -4.22 9.37 -10.28
C PHE A 140 -3.58 9.45 -8.88
N ASP A 141 -4.41 9.27 -7.85
CA ASP A 141 -3.93 9.17 -6.47
C ASP A 141 -3.41 7.76 -6.19
N VAL A 142 -2.10 7.59 -6.36
CA VAL A 142 -1.39 6.35 -6.07
C VAL A 142 -1.00 6.23 -4.60
N THR A 143 -0.79 7.35 -3.92
CA THR A 143 -0.23 7.39 -2.55
C THR A 143 -1.23 6.93 -1.49
N SER A 144 -2.52 7.15 -1.71
CA SER A 144 -3.59 6.71 -0.79
C SER A 144 -4.11 5.31 -1.12
N HIS A 145 -3.48 4.58 -2.05
CA HIS A 145 -3.90 3.25 -2.42
C HIS A 145 -3.57 2.25 -1.30
N GLY A 146 -4.50 1.34 -0.97
CA GLY A 146 -4.40 0.47 0.21
C GLY A 146 -3.08 -0.30 0.28
N VAL A 147 -2.66 -0.92 -0.83
CA VAL A 147 -1.41 -1.68 -0.96
C VAL A 147 -0.16 -0.86 -0.64
N LEU A 148 -0.14 0.43 -1.01
CA LEU A 148 1.01 1.31 -0.77
C LEU A 148 1.04 1.86 0.65
N ASN A 149 -0.09 1.86 1.35
CA ASN A 149 -0.20 2.30 2.74
C ASN A 149 0.08 1.18 3.76
N GLU A 150 0.38 -0.05 3.30
CA GLU A 150 0.81 -1.13 4.17
C GLU A 150 2.28 -0.91 4.61
N SER A 151 2.61 -1.22 5.88
CA SER A 151 3.98 -1.11 6.43
C SER A 151 5.03 -1.79 5.54
N ARG A 152 4.69 -2.95 4.99
CA ARG A 152 5.55 -3.72 4.08
C ARG A 152 5.91 -3.02 2.78
N SER A 153 5.08 -2.09 2.31
CA SER A 153 5.30 -1.29 1.09
C SER A 153 5.94 0.06 1.38
N SER A 154 6.33 0.33 2.63
CA SER A 154 6.85 1.64 3.07
C SER A 154 8.02 2.16 2.25
N ILE A 155 8.95 1.30 1.82
CA ILE A 155 10.10 1.67 1.00
C ILE A 155 9.65 2.16 -0.38
N LEU A 156 8.69 1.47 -0.99
CA LEU A 156 8.12 1.84 -2.27
C LEU A 156 7.32 3.16 -2.16
N LEU A 157 6.53 3.32 -1.10
CA LEU A 157 5.81 4.57 -0.85
C LEU A 157 6.78 5.74 -0.63
N ALA A 158 7.83 5.55 0.15
CA ALA A 158 8.84 6.57 0.43
C ALA A 158 9.55 7.04 -0.84
N SER A 159 9.86 6.11 -1.77
CA SER A 159 10.49 6.48 -3.05
C SER A 159 9.56 7.32 -3.93
N VAL A 160 8.26 7.00 -3.95
CA VAL A 160 7.24 7.79 -4.68
C VAL A 160 7.04 9.18 -4.05
N LEU A 161 7.04 9.27 -2.71
CA LEU A 161 6.87 10.54 -2.00
C LEU A 161 8.07 11.47 -2.16
N ALA A 162 9.30 10.97 -2.03
CA ALA A 162 10.52 11.76 -2.17
C ALA A 162 10.62 12.45 -3.55
N GLU A 163 10.08 11.81 -4.59
CA GLU A 163 10.02 12.40 -5.93
C GLU A 163 8.93 13.45 -6.08
N LYS A 164 7.74 13.25 -5.51
CA LYS A 164 6.70 14.29 -5.45
C LYS A 164 7.23 15.55 -4.77
N GLU A 165 7.90 15.39 -3.63
CA GLU A 165 8.52 16.51 -2.92
C GLU A 165 9.56 17.23 -3.80
N SER A 166 10.37 16.49 -4.55
CA SER A 166 11.35 17.07 -5.49
C SER A 166 10.70 17.86 -6.64
N GLN A 167 9.53 17.42 -7.13
CA GLN A 167 8.75 18.11 -8.16
C GLN A 167 7.98 19.33 -7.62
N ASP A 168 7.50 19.27 -6.38
CA ASP A 168 6.81 20.39 -5.75
C ASP A 168 7.76 21.55 -5.44
N VAL A 169 9.02 21.27 -5.09
CA VAL A 169 10.06 22.31 -4.90
C VAL A 169 10.30 23.14 -6.18
N THR A 170 10.03 22.58 -7.37
CA THR A 170 10.11 23.32 -8.63
C THR A 170 8.86 24.17 -8.93
N SER A 171 7.76 23.94 -8.20
CA SER A 171 6.44 24.54 -8.45
C SER A 171 6.00 25.60 -7.41
N GLN A 172 6.80 25.83 -6.36
CA GLN A 172 6.49 26.76 -5.24
C GLN A 172 6.62 28.27 -5.57
N HIS A 173 5.98 28.73 -6.65
CA HIS A 173 5.62 30.15 -6.84
C HIS A 173 4.10 30.38 -6.92
N GLY A 174 3.27 29.36 -6.63
CA GLY A 174 1.81 29.49 -6.56
C GLY A 174 1.33 29.82 -5.14
N HIS A 175 0.58 30.91 -4.99
CA HIS A 175 0.02 31.37 -3.71
C HIS A 175 -0.85 30.30 -3.04
N ALA A 176 -0.59 30.01 -1.76
CA ALA A 176 -1.52 29.30 -0.90
C ALA A 176 -2.76 30.19 -0.68
N VAL A 177 -3.77 30.00 -1.51
CA VAL A 177 -5.10 30.60 -1.29
C VAL A 177 -5.73 29.86 -0.12
N VAL A 178 -5.93 30.56 0.99
CA VAL A 178 -6.79 30.09 2.07
C VAL A 178 -8.21 30.12 1.52
N VAL A 179 -8.71 28.99 1.04
CA VAL A 179 -10.06 28.90 0.49
C VAL A 179 -11.05 28.82 1.65
N SER A 180 -12.09 29.67 1.59
CA SER A 180 -13.15 29.75 2.58
C SER A 180 -14.01 28.49 2.52
N ALA A 181 -13.99 27.68 3.58
CA ALA A 181 -14.84 26.49 3.68
C ALA A 181 -16.32 26.85 3.51
N ALA A 182 -17.02 26.13 2.64
CA ALA A 182 -18.45 26.34 2.38
C ALA A 182 -19.31 26.04 3.61
N GLU A 183 -20.49 26.68 3.71
CA GLU A 183 -21.38 26.58 4.88
C GLU A 183 -21.76 25.13 5.24
N TRP A 184 -21.94 24.26 4.23
CA TRP A 184 -22.26 22.84 4.46
C TRP A 184 -21.14 22.06 5.15
N PHE A 185 -19.87 22.48 5.02
CA PHE A 185 -18.73 21.79 5.62
C PHE A 185 -18.79 21.82 7.15
N THR A 186 -19.36 22.90 7.72
CA THR A 186 -19.57 23.03 9.17
C THR A 186 -20.65 22.11 9.73
N SER A 187 -21.55 21.61 8.87
CA SER A 187 -22.66 20.73 9.25
C SER A 187 -22.27 19.24 9.31
N ILE A 188 -21.08 18.89 8.83
CA ILE A 188 -20.58 17.51 8.78
C ILE A 188 -19.95 17.11 10.11
N PRO A 189 -20.15 15.86 10.59
CA PRO A 189 -19.43 15.35 11.75
C PRO A 189 -17.91 15.52 11.64
N SER A 190 -17.25 15.93 12.73
CA SER A 190 -15.79 16.15 12.76
C SER A 190 -14.96 14.93 12.36
N THR A 191 -15.53 13.72 12.45
CA THR A 191 -14.94 12.46 11.99
C THR A 191 -14.81 12.36 10.46
N LEU A 192 -15.64 13.08 9.71
CA LEU A 192 -15.68 13.05 8.24
C LEU A 192 -15.00 14.27 7.61
N SER A 193 -14.67 15.30 8.40
CA SER A 193 -13.99 16.50 7.92
C SER A 193 -12.71 16.23 7.11
N PRO A 194 -11.84 15.25 7.45
CA PRO A 194 -10.66 14.94 6.64
C PRO A 194 -11.01 14.44 5.23
N ALA A 195 -12.10 13.66 5.11
CA ALA A 195 -12.53 13.09 3.83
C ALA A 195 -13.07 14.16 2.86
N PHE A 196 -13.69 15.20 3.40
CA PHE A 196 -14.26 16.30 2.62
C PHE A 196 -13.31 17.51 2.48
N ALA A 197 -12.14 17.49 3.11
CA ALA A 197 -11.22 18.64 3.13
C ALA A 197 -10.78 19.08 1.73
N GLN A 198 -10.52 18.13 0.82
CA GLN A 198 -10.15 18.42 -0.57
C GLN A 198 -11.29 18.95 -1.42
N VAL A 199 -12.52 18.88 -0.92
CA VAL A 199 -13.75 19.22 -1.66
C VAL A 199 -14.57 20.29 -0.92
N ALA A 200 -13.98 20.92 0.10
CA ALA A 200 -14.62 21.91 0.97
C ALA A 200 -15.07 23.18 0.22
N ASP A 201 -14.54 23.39 -0.98
CA ASP A 201 -14.78 24.56 -1.84
C ASP A 201 -16.04 24.42 -2.71
N SER A 202 -16.69 23.26 -2.69
CA SER A 202 -17.89 23.00 -3.50
C SER A 202 -19.11 23.81 -3.06
N ASP A 203 -19.91 24.26 -4.01
CA ASP A 203 -21.12 25.07 -3.75
C ASP A 203 -22.20 24.32 -2.93
N THR A 204 -22.27 22.99 -3.03
CA THR A 204 -23.31 22.20 -2.36
C THR A 204 -22.78 20.84 -1.93
N LEU A 205 -23.27 20.33 -0.79
CA LEU A 205 -22.94 19.00 -0.26
C LEU A 205 -23.08 17.88 -1.31
N ARG A 206 -24.11 17.93 -2.17
CA ARG A 206 -24.31 16.95 -3.26
C ARG A 206 -23.13 16.96 -4.25
N ILE A 207 -22.66 18.14 -4.64
CA ILE A 207 -21.54 18.29 -5.59
C ILE A 207 -20.26 17.79 -4.93
N ALA A 208 -20.05 18.11 -3.65
CA ALA A 208 -18.90 17.64 -2.90
C ALA A 208 -18.86 16.10 -2.79
N ILE A 209 -20.00 15.48 -2.44
CA ILE A 209 -20.13 14.01 -2.38
C ILE A 209 -19.89 13.41 -3.76
N MET A 210 -20.48 13.99 -4.81
CA MET A 210 -20.29 13.51 -6.18
C MET A 210 -18.82 13.54 -6.58
N GLN A 211 -18.14 14.66 -6.37
CA GLN A 211 -16.71 14.80 -6.68
C GLN A 211 -15.88 13.80 -5.88
N LEU A 212 -16.14 13.63 -4.57
CA LEU A 212 -15.42 12.67 -3.73
C LEU A 212 -15.58 11.23 -4.22
N ILE A 213 -16.82 10.81 -4.47
CA ILE A 213 -17.12 9.46 -4.95
C ILE A 213 -16.54 9.24 -6.36
N LYS A 214 -16.66 10.23 -7.24
CA LYS A 214 -16.18 10.16 -8.63
C LYS A 214 -14.66 10.10 -8.70
N THR A 215 -13.95 10.90 -7.90
CA THR A 215 -12.48 10.85 -7.80
C THR A 215 -12.03 9.49 -7.25
N ARG A 216 -12.66 8.97 -6.19
CA ARG A 216 -12.31 7.65 -5.68
C ARG A 216 -12.58 6.56 -6.71
N PHE A 217 -13.73 6.59 -7.37
CA PHE A 217 -14.11 5.60 -8.37
C PHE A 217 -13.15 5.63 -9.58
N SER A 218 -12.78 6.84 -10.03
CA SER A 218 -11.78 7.06 -11.09
C SER A 218 -10.44 6.42 -10.79
N ASN A 219 -9.91 6.66 -9.58
CA ASN A 219 -8.66 6.05 -9.13
C ASN A 219 -8.76 4.53 -9.04
N LEU A 220 -9.92 4.00 -8.66
CA LEU A 220 -10.13 2.56 -8.49
C LEU A 220 -10.18 1.80 -9.83
N ILE A 221 -10.78 2.40 -10.87
CA ILE A 221 -10.88 1.77 -12.20
C ILE A 221 -9.79 2.22 -13.17
N LEU A 222 -8.91 3.14 -12.75
CA LEU A 222 -7.85 3.77 -13.56
C LEU A 222 -8.39 4.39 -14.87
N VAL A 223 -9.53 5.08 -14.77
CA VAL A 223 -10.15 5.84 -15.86
C VAL A 223 -10.22 7.30 -15.45
N ALA A 224 -9.80 8.21 -16.33
CA ALA A 224 -9.79 9.64 -16.05
C ALA A 224 -11.18 10.18 -15.67
N ILE A 225 -11.23 11.15 -14.74
CA ILE A 225 -12.47 11.68 -14.14
C ILE A 225 -13.44 12.24 -15.20
N ASP A 226 -12.92 12.81 -16.29
CA ASP A 226 -13.69 13.38 -17.40
C ASP A 226 -14.42 12.31 -18.24
N GLN A 227 -13.89 11.09 -18.29
CA GLN A 227 -14.46 9.98 -19.05
C GLN A 227 -15.59 9.25 -18.28
N ILE A 228 -15.74 9.55 -16.99
CA ILE A 228 -16.72 8.91 -16.12
C ILE A 228 -18.05 9.68 -16.16
N SER A 229 -19.06 9.02 -16.72
CA SER A 229 -20.43 9.50 -16.73
C SER A 229 -21.14 9.16 -15.42
N GLU A 230 -21.82 10.15 -14.84
CA GLU A 230 -22.50 10.03 -13.54
C GLU A 230 -23.81 9.25 -13.61
N GLU A 231 -24.36 9.07 -14.82
CA GLU A 231 -25.65 8.42 -15.08
C GLU A 231 -25.49 6.97 -15.51
N LYS A 232 -24.32 6.60 -16.04
CA LYS A 232 -24.06 5.23 -16.48
C LYS A 232 -23.99 4.27 -15.27
N PRO A 233 -24.52 3.05 -15.40
CA PRO A 233 -24.40 2.05 -14.35
C PRO A 233 -22.95 1.68 -14.05
N LEU A 234 -22.61 1.47 -12.77
CA LEU A 234 -21.26 1.08 -12.36
C LEU A 234 -20.72 -0.16 -13.11
N PRO A 235 -21.50 -1.24 -13.31
CA PRO A 235 -21.03 -2.42 -14.05
C PRO A 235 -20.61 -2.13 -15.51
N SER A 236 -21.08 -1.03 -16.11
CA SER A 236 -20.72 -0.69 -17.50
C SER A 236 -19.28 -0.19 -17.65
N PHE A 237 -18.62 0.17 -16.54
CA PHE A 237 -17.22 0.57 -16.49
C PHE A 237 -16.27 -0.61 -16.23
N GLY A 238 -16.75 -1.85 -16.33
CA GLY A 238 -15.95 -3.05 -16.07
C GLY A 238 -15.77 -3.36 -14.59
N VAL A 239 -16.65 -2.84 -13.72
CA VAL A 239 -16.63 -3.16 -12.28
C VAL A 239 -16.88 -4.65 -12.08
N ASP A 240 -15.88 -5.32 -11.52
CA ASP A 240 -15.95 -6.72 -11.11
C ASP A 240 -16.21 -6.86 -9.59
N ILE A 241 -16.20 -8.10 -9.10
CA ILE A 241 -16.43 -8.40 -7.68
C ILE A 241 -15.36 -7.78 -6.79
N MET A 242 -14.10 -7.72 -7.25
CA MET A 242 -12.98 -7.19 -6.49
C MET A 242 -13.12 -5.67 -6.34
N ILE A 243 -13.30 -4.96 -7.45
CA ILE A 243 -13.52 -3.51 -7.50
C ILE A 243 -14.73 -3.12 -6.65
N ALA A 244 -15.86 -3.84 -6.80
CA ALA A 244 -17.06 -3.57 -6.01
C ALA A 244 -16.84 -3.77 -4.50
N SER A 245 -16.07 -4.80 -4.12
CA SER A 245 -15.76 -5.07 -2.70
C SER A 245 -14.85 -4.00 -2.08
N GLU A 246 -13.85 -3.52 -2.84
CA GLU A 246 -12.95 -2.47 -2.39
C GLU A 246 -13.70 -1.14 -2.26
N PHE A 247 -14.51 -0.80 -3.27
CA PHE A 247 -15.31 0.42 -3.25
C PHE A 247 -16.30 0.46 -2.09
N ARG A 248 -16.96 -0.67 -1.81
CA ARG A 248 -17.82 -0.84 -0.63
C ARG A 248 -17.06 -0.65 0.67
N SER A 249 -15.88 -1.26 0.78
CA SER A 249 -15.05 -1.18 2.00
C SER A 249 -14.60 0.26 2.26
N TRP A 250 -14.28 1.01 1.19
CA TRP A 250 -13.97 2.44 1.29
C TRP A 250 -15.17 3.27 1.76
N LEU A 251 -16.37 3.07 1.19
CA LEU A 251 -17.60 3.75 1.62
C LEU A 251 -17.87 3.55 3.12
N TRP A 252 -17.65 2.34 3.62
CA TRP A 252 -17.77 2.04 5.04
C TRP A 252 -16.67 2.70 5.88
N THR A 253 -15.41 2.64 5.43
CA THR A 253 -14.27 3.11 6.22
C THR A 253 -14.24 4.62 6.31
N VAL A 254 -14.51 5.31 5.20
CA VAL A 254 -14.41 6.77 5.08
C VAL A 254 -15.72 7.45 5.41
N LEU A 255 -16.84 6.99 4.86
CA LEU A 255 -18.14 7.66 5.04
C LEU A 255 -19.02 7.02 6.12
N ARG A 256 -18.63 5.86 6.67
CA ARG A 256 -19.43 5.09 7.66
C ARG A 256 -20.80 4.68 7.14
N ILE A 257 -20.93 4.53 5.81
CA ILE A 257 -22.18 4.16 5.14
C ILE A 257 -22.05 2.73 4.61
N ASP A 258 -22.93 1.85 5.10
CA ASP A 258 -23.06 0.51 4.52
C ASP A 258 -23.98 0.56 3.30
N ILE A 259 -23.47 0.09 2.17
CA ILE A 259 -24.18 -0.09 0.91
C ILE A 259 -24.12 -1.57 0.56
N PRO A 260 -25.27 -2.23 0.36
CA PRO A 260 -25.30 -3.64 -0.02
C PRO A 260 -24.49 -3.90 -1.30
N PHE A 261 -23.73 -5.00 -1.31
CA PHE A 261 -22.92 -5.38 -2.47
C PHE A 261 -23.76 -5.53 -3.76
N LEU A 262 -24.96 -6.10 -3.64
CA LEU A 262 -25.89 -6.27 -4.76
C LEU A 262 -26.34 -4.92 -5.35
N ASP A 263 -26.39 -3.86 -4.55
CA ASP A 263 -26.75 -2.54 -5.04
C ASP A 263 -25.60 -1.95 -5.86
N ILE A 264 -24.34 -2.15 -5.46
CA ILE A 264 -23.17 -1.67 -6.23
C ILE A 264 -23.08 -2.38 -7.58
N MET A 265 -23.37 -3.69 -7.62
CA MET A 265 -23.35 -4.50 -8.84
C MET A 265 -24.62 -4.38 -9.69
N SER A 266 -25.61 -3.62 -9.23
CA SER A 266 -26.88 -3.45 -9.92
C SER A 266 -26.72 -2.57 -11.17
N THR A 267 -27.40 -2.94 -12.25
CA THR A 267 -27.50 -2.11 -13.46
C THR A 267 -28.30 -0.82 -13.25
N LYS A 268 -28.91 -0.65 -12.08
CA LYS A 268 -29.68 0.55 -11.71
C LYS A 268 -28.85 1.57 -10.93
N THR A 269 -27.68 1.18 -10.47
CA THR A 269 -26.85 2.03 -9.60
C THR A 269 -25.81 2.74 -10.45
N SER A 270 -25.94 4.07 -10.49
CA SER A 270 -24.94 4.97 -11.05
C SER A 270 -24.28 5.78 -9.94
N LEU A 271 -23.20 6.51 -10.26
CA LEU A 271 -22.58 7.43 -9.30
C LEU A 271 -23.57 8.51 -8.82
N GLY A 272 -24.49 8.96 -9.69
CA GLY A 272 -25.60 9.84 -9.36
C GLY A 272 -26.51 9.29 -8.25
N VAL A 273 -26.95 8.04 -8.42
CA VAL A 273 -27.80 7.37 -7.44
C VAL A 273 -27.05 7.16 -6.13
N LEU A 274 -25.76 6.80 -6.21
CA LEU A 274 -24.92 6.56 -5.04
C LEU A 274 -24.69 7.85 -4.23
N ALA A 275 -24.44 8.97 -4.90
CA ALA A 275 -24.25 10.27 -4.25
C ALA A 275 -25.53 10.72 -3.51
N GLU A 276 -26.71 10.46 -4.07
CA GLU A 276 -27.98 10.75 -3.38
C GLU A 276 -28.22 9.82 -2.19
N LEU A 277 -27.91 8.53 -2.31
CA LEU A 277 -27.98 7.59 -1.19
C LEU A 277 -27.05 7.97 -0.05
N VAL A 278 -25.85 8.45 -0.39
CA VAL A 278 -24.85 8.90 0.58
C VAL A 278 -25.31 10.18 1.27
N LYS A 279 -25.80 11.16 0.50
CA LYS A 279 -26.38 12.40 1.02
C LYS A 279 -27.56 12.15 1.97
N GLY A 280 -28.40 11.16 1.69
CA GLY A 280 -29.54 10.83 2.55
C GLY A 280 -29.16 10.13 3.86
N LYS A 281 -27.93 9.65 4.00
CA LYS A 281 -27.42 8.92 5.18
C LYS A 281 -26.40 9.73 6.00
N LEU A 282 -25.91 10.85 5.46
CA LEU A 282 -25.09 11.85 6.15
C LEU A 282 -25.97 12.79 6.97
#